data_AF-A0A3N5YCY8-F1
#
_entry.id   AF-A0A3N5YCY8-F1
#
_cell.length_a   1.000
_cell.length_b   1.000
_cell.length_c   1.000
_cell.angle_alpha   90.00
_cell.angle_beta   90.00
_cell.angle_gamma   90.00
#
_symmetry.space_group_name_H-M   'P 1'
#
loop_
_entity.id
_entity.type
_entity.pdbx_description
1 polymer ?
#
loop_
_entity_poly.entity_id
_entity_poly.type
_entity_poly.pdbx_seq_one_letter_code
_entity_poly.pdbx_strand_id
1 'polypeptide(L)'
;MMRAPKWTLLVAAAALVATAAGAQTADEVVEKHLAAMGGRAALSKLTTQTATGTITISVQGADLGGTLEIYHKAPNKARTYFKM
;
A
#
# COMPACT_ATOMS: atom_id res chain seq x y z
N MET A 1 47.25 -27.37 -11.82
CA MET A 1 46.09 -26.98 -10.97
C MET A 1 45.94 -25.46 -11.05
N MET A 2 45.02 -24.95 -11.86
CA MET A 2 44.76 -23.50 -12.01
C MET A 2 43.97 -22.98 -10.81
N ARG A 3 44.48 -21.98 -10.10
CA ARG A 3 43.76 -21.28 -9.03
C ARG A 3 42.80 -20.28 -9.69
N ALA A 4 41.49 -20.44 -9.47
CA ALA A 4 40.51 -19.46 -9.92
C ALA A 4 40.78 -18.09 -9.27
N PRO A 5 40.71 -16.98 -10.03
CA PRO A 5 40.99 -15.65 -9.51
C PRO A 5 39.95 -15.24 -8.46
N LYS A 6 40.37 -14.51 -7.42
CA LYS A 6 39.51 -14.09 -6.31
C LYS A 6 38.27 -13.30 -6.76
N TRP A 7 38.31 -12.70 -7.95
CA TRP A 7 37.18 -11.97 -8.52
C TRP A 7 36.02 -12.90 -8.96
N THR A 8 36.31 -14.15 -9.33
CA THR A 8 35.27 -15.11 -9.73
C THR A 8 34.33 -15.45 -8.56
N LEU A 9 34.87 -15.50 -7.33
CA LEU A 9 34.07 -15.67 -6.11
C LEU A 9 33.18 -14.45 -5.81
N LEU A 10 33.70 -13.25 -6.06
CA LEU A 10 32.95 -11.99 -5.88
C LEU A 10 31.79 -11.88 -6.88
N VAL A 11 32.03 -12.24 -8.14
CA VAL A 11 30.99 -12.24 -9.18
C VAL A 11 29.94 -13.32 -8.91
N ALA A 12 30.36 -14.51 -8.47
CA ALA A 12 29.43 -15.59 -8.09
C ALA A 12 28.55 -15.18 -6.89
N ALA A 13 29.14 -14.55 -5.87
CA ALA A 13 28.39 -14.06 -4.71
C ALA A 13 27.39 -12.96 -5.10
N ALA A 14 27.79 -12.01 -5.95
CA ALA A 14 26.90 -10.96 -6.44
C ALA A 14 25.73 -11.52 -7.28
N ALA A 15 25.98 -12.53 -8.12
CA ALA A 15 24.93 -13.19 -8.89
C ALA A 15 23.92 -13.94 -8.01
N LEU A 16 24.38 -14.56 -6.91
CA LEU A 16 23.52 -15.21 -5.92
C LEU A 16 22.65 -14.24 -5.11
N VAL A 17 23.16 -13.03 -4.82
CA VAL A 17 22.37 -11.99 -4.14
C VAL A 17 21.37 -11.34 -5.08
N ALA A 18 21.70 -11.22 -6.38
CA ALA A 18 20.81 -10.66 -7.39
C ALA A 18 19.55 -11.51 -7.63
N THR A 19 19.62 -12.83 -7.49
CA THR A 19 18.44 -13.72 -7.60
C THR A 19 17.55 -13.72 -6.35
N ALA A 20 18.09 -13.27 -5.21
CA ALA A 20 17.34 -13.08 -3.97
C ALA A 20 16.57 -11.75 -3.93
N ALA A 21 16.76 -10.87 -4.92
CA ALA A 21 15.98 -9.65 -5.12
C ALA A 21 14.59 -9.97 -5.73
N GLY A 22 13.88 -10.93 -5.13
CA GLY A 22 12.48 -11.20 -5.46
C GLY A 22 11.62 -9.99 -5.10
N ALA A 23 10.59 -9.72 -5.91
CA ALA A 23 9.56 -8.75 -5.55
C ALA A 23 9.00 -9.08 -4.16
N GLN A 24 8.61 -8.06 -3.40
CA GLN A 24 7.97 -8.26 -2.11
C GLN A 24 6.69 -9.09 -2.27
N THR A 25 6.46 -10.00 -1.34
CA THR A 25 5.18 -10.73 -1.27
C THR A 25 4.04 -9.75 -0.95
N ALA A 26 2.81 -10.11 -1.32
CA ALA A 26 1.64 -9.28 -1.01
C ALA A 26 1.51 -9.02 0.50
N ASP A 27 1.76 -10.04 1.32
CA ASP A 27 1.71 -9.93 2.78
C ASP A 27 2.74 -8.93 3.31
N GLU A 28 3.98 -8.99 2.82
CA GLU A 28 5.02 -8.03 3.20
C GLU A 28 4.66 -6.59 2.85
N VAL A 29 3.97 -6.38 1.73
CA VAL A 29 3.50 -5.04 1.34
C VAL A 29 2.44 -4.55 2.33
N VAL A 30 1.44 -5.37 2.69
CA VAL A 30 0.41 -4.92 3.64
C VAL A 30 0.99 -4.72 5.04
N GLU A 31 1.92 -5.56 5.48
CA GLU A 31 2.59 -5.37 6.78
C GLU A 31 3.37 -4.06 6.83
N LYS A 32 4.15 -3.74 5.79
CA LYS A 32 4.88 -2.47 5.74
C LYS A 32 3.94 -1.27 5.66
N HIS A 33 2.84 -1.38 4.92
CA HIS A 33 1.84 -0.32 4.83
C HIS A 33 1.16 -0.07 6.18
N LEU A 34 0.73 -1.13 6.86
CA LEU A 34 0.14 -1.04 8.19
C LEU A 34 1.13 -0.46 9.20
N ALA A 35 2.38 -0.90 9.19
CA ALA A 35 3.43 -0.34 10.04
C ALA A 35 3.62 1.17 9.79
N ALA A 36 3.67 1.60 8.52
CA ALA A 36 3.78 3.01 8.15
C ALA A 36 2.57 3.85 8.59
N MET A 37 1.37 3.26 8.60
CA MET A 37 0.14 3.92 9.08
C MET A 37 0.03 4.00 10.62
N GLY A 38 0.90 3.31 11.37
CA GLY A 38 0.87 3.28 12.85
C GLY A 38 0.55 1.92 13.47
N GLY A 39 0.42 0.87 12.66
CA GLY A 39 0.29 -0.53 13.08
C GLY A 39 -1.15 -0.96 13.39
N ARG A 40 -1.40 -2.27 13.35
CA ARG A 40 -2.74 -2.85 13.57
C ARG A 40 -3.34 -2.44 14.91
N ALA A 41 -2.57 -2.50 15.99
CA ALA A 41 -3.07 -2.18 17.33
C ALA A 41 -3.54 -0.72 17.47
N ALA A 42 -2.92 0.23 16.77
CA ALA A 42 -3.37 1.62 16.78
C ALA A 42 -4.62 1.79 15.90
N LEU A 43 -4.61 1.22 14.70
CA LEU A 43 -5.74 1.29 13.76
C LEU A 43 -7.00 0.61 14.31
N SER A 44 -6.87 -0.51 15.03
CA SER A 44 -8.01 -1.20 15.65
C SER A 44 -8.73 -0.40 16.73
N LYS A 45 -8.10 0.67 17.27
CA LYS A 45 -8.74 1.57 18.25
C LYS A 45 -9.62 2.62 17.59
N LEU A 46 -9.47 2.85 16.28
CA LEU A 46 -10.28 3.81 15.54
C LEU A 46 -11.68 3.26 15.35
N THR A 47 -12.62 3.79 16.12
CA THR A 47 -14.04 3.41 16.02
C THR A 47 -14.84 4.34 15.11
N THR A 48 -14.30 5.54 14.83
CA THR A 48 -14.92 6.54 13.96
C THR A 48 -13.88 7.17 13.05
N GLN A 49 -14.24 7.39 11.79
CA GLN A 49 -13.43 8.07 10.79
C GLN A 49 -14.29 9.07 10.02
N THR A 50 -13.76 10.25 9.75
CA THR A 50 -14.33 11.21 8.80
C THR A 50 -13.31 11.44 7.70
N ALA A 51 -13.74 11.40 6.44
CA ALA A 51 -12.92 11.70 5.28
C ALA A 51 -13.64 12.73 4.40
N THR A 52 -12.92 13.73 3.94
CA THR A 52 -13.43 14.74 3.01
C THR A 52 -12.57 14.73 1.77
N GLY A 53 -13.18 14.76 0.59
CA GLY A 53 -12.42 14.72 -0.65
C GLY A 53 -13.24 15.10 -1.87
N THR A 54 -12.58 15.11 -3.01
CA THR A 54 -13.20 15.23 -4.31
C THR A 54 -13.29 13.86 -4.97
N ILE A 55 -14.39 13.59 -5.67
CA ILE A 55 -14.56 12.40 -6.48
C ILE A 55 -14.75 12.80 -7.93
N THR A 56 -14.13 12.03 -8.82
CA THR A 56 -14.35 12.12 -10.27
C THR A 56 -14.78 10.74 -10.74
N ILE A 57 -15.95 10.68 -11.36
CA ILE A 57 -16.52 9.48 -11.94
C ILE A 57 -16.59 9.69 -13.45
N SER A 58 -15.72 9.00 -14.18
CA SER A 58 -15.71 9.03 -15.65
C SER A 58 -16.72 8.03 -16.20
N VAL A 59 -17.79 8.50 -16.85
CA VAL A 59 -18.83 7.68 -17.47
C VAL A 59 -18.95 8.06 -18.94
N GLN A 60 -18.71 7.10 -19.85
CA GLN A 60 -18.89 7.20 -21.31
C GLN A 60 -18.83 8.62 -21.90
N GLY A 61 -17.67 9.28 -21.78
CA GLY A 61 -17.40 10.58 -22.40
C GLY A 61 -17.74 11.82 -21.56
N ALA A 62 -18.21 11.65 -20.32
CA ALA A 62 -18.41 12.74 -19.38
C ALA A 62 -17.79 12.41 -18.00
N ASP A 63 -17.13 13.39 -17.40
CA ASP A 63 -16.66 13.32 -16.03
C ASP A 63 -17.68 13.97 -15.10
N LEU A 64 -18.20 13.18 -14.17
CA LEU A 64 -19.05 13.66 -13.09
C LEU A 64 -18.18 13.88 -11.85
N GLY A 65 -18.00 15.14 -11.46
CA GLY A 65 -17.17 15.55 -10.33
C GLY A 65 -18.00 16.13 -9.18
N GLY A 66 -17.51 15.97 -7.94
CA GLY A 66 -18.12 16.60 -6.78
C GLY A 66 -17.27 16.49 -5.51
N THR A 67 -17.62 17.27 -4.49
CA THR A 67 -17.02 17.13 -3.15
C THR A 67 -17.88 16.17 -2.33
N LEU A 68 -17.26 15.32 -1.53
CA LEU A 68 -17.96 14.42 -0.63
C LEU A 68 -17.33 14.39 0.76
N GLU A 69 -18.18 14.08 1.74
CA GLU A 69 -17.79 13.76 3.10
C GLU A 69 -18.28 12.35 3.44
N ILE A 70 -17.37 11.51 3.93
CA ILE A 70 -17.63 10.15 4.38
C ILE A 70 -17.47 10.11 5.88
N TYR A 71 -18.46 9.55 6.55
CA TYR A 71 -18.44 9.25 7.97
C TYR A 71 -18.59 7.74 8.15
N HIS A 72 -17.61 7.12 8.80
CA HIS A 72 -17.65 5.73 9.19
C HIS A 72 -17.64 5.62 10.71
N LYS A 73 -18.46 4.72 11.23
CA LYS A 73 -18.48 4.34 12.64
C LYS A 73 -18.71 2.84 12.76
N ALA A 74 -17.77 2.16 13.42
CA ALA A 74 -17.90 0.76 13.75
C ALA A 74 -19.15 0.51 14.61
N PRO A 75 -19.83 -0.65 14.47
CA PRO A 75 -19.47 -1.77 13.60
C PRO A 75 -20.02 -1.67 12.17
N ASN A 76 -21.06 -0.87 11.92
CA ASN A 76 -21.85 -0.97 10.69
C ASN A 76 -22.52 0.34 10.25
N LYS A 77 -22.08 1.50 10.76
CA LYS A 77 -22.64 2.80 10.38
C LYS A 77 -21.73 3.49 9.39
N ALA A 78 -22.29 3.81 8.22
CA ALA A 78 -21.62 4.61 7.20
C ALA A 78 -22.59 5.64 6.64
N ARG A 79 -22.10 6.86 6.38
CA ARG A 79 -22.82 7.91 5.69
C ARG A 79 -21.90 8.60 4.70
N THR A 80 -22.35 8.69 3.45
CA THR A 80 -21.70 9.50 2.42
C THR A 80 -22.60 10.69 2.13
N TYR A 81 -22.04 11.89 2.18
CA TYR A 81 -22.74 13.13 1.86
C TYR A 81 -22.04 13.81 0.69
N PHE A 82 -22.76 13.98 -0.41
CA PHE A 82 -22.30 14.78 -1.54
C PHE A 82 -22.61 16.24 -1.24
N LYS A 83 -21.55 17.06 -1.13
CA LYS A 83 -21.67 18.51 -1.07
C LYS A 83 -21.92 18.99 -2.51
N MET A 84 -23.19 19.26 -2.80
CA MET A 84 -23.61 19.99 -3.99
C MET A 84 -23.38 21.48 -3.80
#